data_AF-A0A1H2RT88-F1
#
_entry.id   AF-A0A1H2RT88-F1
#
_cell.length_a   1.000
_cell.length_b   1.000
_cell.length_c   1.000
_cell.angle_alpha   90.00
_cell.angle_beta   90.00
_cell.angle_gamma   90.00
#
_symmetry.space_group_name_H-M   'P 1'
#
loop_
_entity.id
_entity.type
_entity.pdbx_description
1 polymer ?
#
loop_
_entity_poly.entity_id
_entity_poly.type
_entity_poly.pdbx_seq_one_letter_code
_entity_poly.pdbx_strand_id
1 'polypeptide(L)'
;MATRIYLFLEEKDFQLEAWEGASSEFKRCVDNHQISVRPGCNINHANIEVRCAEIGLTFRFNLRDLNQEQSSMLKSMEQSVVEDYEDKAYDYWDQIPPFGVVELYSIELERGKRATEAEVKAFFALIYNFLLKHFMMFSFRESEIQSIRSYMIDWSSCIKTFTHNGEIGYRVKNFG
;
A
#
# COMPACT_ATOMS: atom_id res chain seq x y z
N MET A 1 15.15 17.17 -8.67
CA MET A 1 14.96 15.73 -8.89
C MET A 1 13.47 15.48 -8.69
N ALA A 2 12.74 14.94 -9.66
CA ALA A 2 11.33 14.64 -9.49
C ALA A 2 11.17 13.51 -8.44
N THR A 3 10.29 13.68 -7.46
CA THR A 3 10.00 12.65 -6.46
C THR A 3 9.07 11.59 -7.06
N ARG A 4 9.03 10.37 -6.50
CA ARG A 4 8.16 9.33 -7.06
C ARG A 4 6.69 9.67 -6.90
N ILE A 5 6.34 10.39 -5.82
CA ILE A 5 5.02 10.99 -5.63
C ILE A 5 4.74 12.10 -6.65
N TYR A 6 5.73 12.91 -7.03
CA TYR A 6 5.56 13.89 -8.11
C TYR A 6 5.21 13.22 -9.44
N LEU A 7 5.92 12.15 -9.83
CA LEU A 7 5.60 11.39 -11.05
C LEU A 7 4.20 10.77 -10.99
N PHE A 8 3.77 10.37 -9.79
CA PHE A 8 2.44 9.82 -9.54
C PHE A 8 1.33 10.89 -9.63
N LEU A 9 1.62 12.15 -9.31
CA LEU A 9 0.70 13.27 -9.50
C LEU A 9 0.56 13.68 -10.98
N GLU A 10 1.51 13.32 -11.84
CA GLU A 10 1.46 13.58 -13.28
C GLU A 10 0.70 12.49 -14.06
N GLU A 11 0.54 11.29 -13.49
CA GLU A 11 -0.18 10.18 -14.09
C GLU A 11 -1.69 10.44 -14.07
N LYS A 12 -2.30 10.43 -15.26
CA LYS A 12 -3.71 10.81 -15.46
C LYS A 12 -4.66 9.62 -15.57
N ASP A 13 -4.12 8.43 -15.80
CA ASP A 13 -4.91 7.22 -15.98
C ASP A 13 -4.16 6.01 -15.42
N PHE A 14 -4.63 5.50 -14.28
CA PHE A 14 -4.05 4.34 -13.63
C PHE A 14 -4.77 3.09 -14.11
N GLN A 15 -4.20 2.45 -15.14
CA GLN A 15 -4.76 1.19 -15.65
C GLN A 15 -4.11 -0.01 -14.97
N LEU A 16 -4.97 -0.92 -14.48
CA LEU A 16 -4.62 -2.21 -13.93
C LEU A 16 -5.22 -3.30 -14.83
N GLU A 17 -4.52 -4.41 -14.96
CA GLU A 17 -4.97 -5.54 -15.77
C GLU A 17 -5.20 -6.75 -14.87
N ALA A 18 -6.28 -7.50 -15.13
CA ALA A 18 -6.53 -8.77 -14.47
C ALA A 18 -5.68 -9.87 -15.11
N TRP A 19 -5.09 -10.74 -14.29
CA TRP A 19 -4.35 -11.89 -14.80
C TRP A 19 -5.29 -13.00 -15.31
N GLU A 20 -4.77 -13.84 -16.21
CA GLU A 20 -5.45 -14.99 -16.81
C GLU A 20 -5.73 -16.06 -15.72
N GLY A 21 -6.83 -15.88 -15.00
CA GLY A 21 -7.21 -16.75 -13.86
C GLY A 21 -7.69 -15.99 -12.62
N ALA A 22 -7.68 -14.65 -12.65
CA ALA A 22 -8.24 -13.85 -11.57
C ALA A 22 -9.72 -14.19 -11.31
N SER A 23 -10.14 -14.07 -10.04
CA SER A 23 -11.54 -14.31 -9.66
C SER A 23 -12.49 -13.35 -10.35
N SER A 24 -13.77 -13.70 -10.42
CA SER A 24 -14.79 -12.86 -11.04
C SER A 24 -14.94 -11.50 -10.35
N GLU A 25 -14.79 -11.48 -9.02
CA GLU A 25 -14.83 -10.29 -8.17
C GLU A 25 -13.65 -9.36 -8.45
N PHE A 26 -12.44 -9.92 -8.63
CA PHE A 26 -11.25 -9.13 -8.96
C PHE A 26 -11.36 -8.53 -10.36
N LYS A 27 -11.77 -9.33 -11.35
CA LYS A 27 -12.00 -8.84 -12.72
C LYS A 27 -13.02 -7.70 -12.72
N ARG A 28 -14.14 -7.85 -12.00
CA ARG A 28 -15.14 -6.79 -11.85
C ARG A 28 -14.56 -5.52 -11.20
N CYS A 29 -13.70 -5.67 -10.19
CA CYS A 29 -13.02 -4.52 -9.59
C CYS A 29 -12.09 -3.83 -10.61
N VAL A 30 -11.31 -4.58 -11.37
CA VAL A 30 -10.44 -4.04 -12.43
C VAL A 30 -11.26 -3.32 -13.50
N ASP A 31 -12.39 -3.87 -13.93
CA ASP A 31 -13.20 -3.26 -14.99
C ASP A 31 -13.92 -1.97 -14.55
N ASN A 32 -14.15 -1.79 -13.23
CA ASN A 32 -15.00 -0.73 -12.69
C ASN A 32 -14.32 0.18 -11.66
N HIS A 33 -13.01 0.05 -11.48
CA HIS A 33 -12.30 0.91 -10.55
C HIS A 33 -12.09 2.31 -11.12
N GLN A 34 -12.05 3.27 -10.21
CA GLN A 34 -11.56 4.62 -10.48
C GLN A 34 -10.55 4.97 -9.40
N ILE A 35 -9.33 5.29 -9.81
CA ILE A 35 -8.30 5.81 -8.92
C ILE A 35 -8.16 7.30 -9.20
N SER A 36 -8.25 8.10 -8.13
CA SER A 36 -7.93 9.52 -8.19
C SER A 36 -6.83 9.85 -7.22
N VAL A 37 -5.88 10.64 -7.70
CA VAL A 37 -4.71 11.09 -6.93
C VAL A 37 -4.75 12.61 -6.92
N ARG A 38 -4.61 13.19 -5.72
CA ARG A 38 -4.60 14.63 -5.52
C ARG A 38 -3.34 15.04 -4.77
N PRO A 39 -2.81 16.26 -5.00
CA PRO A 39 -1.71 16.79 -4.19
C PRO A 39 -2.07 16.82 -2.70
N GLY A 40 -1.09 16.48 -1.86
CA GLY A 40 -1.18 16.59 -0.41
C GLY A 40 -0.76 17.97 0.11
N CYS A 41 -0.27 18.02 1.35
CA CYS A 41 0.17 19.27 1.97
C CYS A 41 1.44 19.87 1.34
N ASN A 42 2.25 19.04 0.66
CA ASN A 42 3.43 19.45 -0.09
C ASN A 42 3.72 18.45 -1.23
N ILE A 43 4.83 18.62 -1.95
CA ILE A 43 5.22 17.80 -3.12
C ILE A 43 5.57 16.33 -2.82
N ASN A 44 5.78 15.98 -1.55
CA ASN A 44 6.10 14.64 -1.06
C ASN A 44 4.86 13.93 -0.48
N HIS A 45 3.68 14.53 -0.64
CA HIS A 45 2.43 13.99 -0.14
C HIS A 45 1.38 13.90 -1.25
N ALA A 46 0.55 12.88 -1.18
CA ALA A 46 -0.60 12.72 -2.07
C ALA A 46 -1.79 12.15 -1.29
N ASN A 47 -2.99 12.49 -1.73
CA ASN A 47 -4.23 11.90 -1.24
C ASN A 47 -4.77 10.98 -2.34
N ILE A 48 -5.04 9.74 -2.00
CA ILE A 48 -5.53 8.73 -2.94
C ILE A 48 -6.94 8.33 -2.54
N GLU A 49 -7.81 8.28 -3.54
CA GLU A 49 -9.14 7.71 -3.43
C GLU A 49 -9.29 6.66 -4.53
N VAL A 50 -9.55 5.42 -4.11
CA VAL A 50 -9.87 4.29 -4.98
C VAL A 50 -11.35 3.98 -4.81
N ARG A 51 -12.10 3.89 -5.91
CA ARG A 51 -13.54 3.63 -5.90
C ARG A 51 -13.86 2.45 -6.79
N CYS A 52 -14.79 1.61 -6.37
CA CYS A 52 -15.46 0.63 -7.21
C CYS A 52 -16.97 0.87 -7.09
N ALA A 53 -17.49 1.74 -7.94
CA ALA A 53 -18.84 2.31 -7.78
C ALA A 53 -19.95 1.25 -7.88
N GLU A 54 -19.80 0.25 -8.75
CA GLU A 54 -20.77 -0.83 -8.93
C GLU A 54 -21.03 -1.61 -7.63
N ILE A 55 -19.97 -1.81 -6.84
CA ILE A 55 -20.00 -2.58 -5.59
C ILE A 55 -20.17 -1.65 -4.36
N GLY A 56 -20.07 -0.34 -4.57
CA GLY A 56 -20.18 0.66 -3.51
C GLY A 56 -19.01 0.63 -2.53
N LEU A 57 -17.80 0.39 -3.01
CA LEU A 57 -16.58 0.42 -2.21
C LEU A 57 -15.79 1.70 -2.49
N THR A 58 -15.35 2.39 -1.45
CA THR A 58 -14.40 3.51 -1.55
C THR A 58 -13.32 3.36 -0.50
N PHE A 59 -12.07 3.46 -0.90
CA PHE A 59 -10.91 3.45 -0.02
C PHE A 59 -10.14 4.75 -0.19
N ARG A 60 -9.91 5.45 0.92
CA ARG A 60 -9.14 6.69 0.95
C ARG A 60 -7.94 6.54 1.86
N PHE A 61 -6.83 7.11 1.45
CA PHE A 61 -5.63 7.16 2.25
C PHE A 61 -4.71 8.27 1.75
N ASN A 62 -3.81 8.69 2.61
CA ASN A 62 -2.76 9.61 2.27
C ASN A 62 -1.44 8.85 2.09
N LEU A 63 -0.58 9.39 1.24
CA LEU A 63 0.78 8.93 1.02
C LEU A 63 1.78 9.99 1.43
N ARG A 64 2.90 9.52 1.96
CA ARG A 64 4.10 10.33 2.25
C ARG A 64 5.34 9.63 1.75
N ASP A 65 6.20 10.32 1.00
CA ASP A 65 7.52 9.82 0.61
C ASP A 65 8.48 9.89 1.81
N LEU A 66 8.83 8.73 2.36
CA LEU A 66 9.62 8.65 3.59
C LEU A 66 11.05 9.14 3.40
N ASN A 67 11.64 8.93 2.22
CA ASN A 67 13.01 9.35 1.92
C ASN A 67 13.08 10.86 1.77
N GLN A 68 12.15 11.46 1.01
CA GLN A 68 12.14 12.91 0.78
C GLN A 68 11.81 13.70 2.05
N GLU A 69 10.95 13.13 2.91
CA GLU A 69 10.60 13.72 4.20
C GLU A 69 11.62 13.42 5.31
N GLN A 70 12.70 12.69 4.99
CA GLN A 70 13.74 12.28 5.95
C GLN A 70 13.15 11.64 7.22
N SER A 71 12.14 10.78 7.01
CA SER A 71 11.35 10.24 8.12
C SER A 71 12.20 9.36 9.02
N SER A 72 12.09 9.57 10.33
CA SER A 72 12.69 8.68 11.34
C SER A 72 12.15 7.24 11.27
N MET A 73 11.01 7.03 10.60
CA MET A 73 10.46 5.69 10.37
C MET A 73 11.42 4.80 9.58
N LEU A 74 12.23 5.37 8.67
CA LEU A 74 13.22 4.60 7.90
C LEU A 74 14.21 3.89 8.83
N LYS A 75 14.72 4.57 9.86
CA LYS A 75 15.62 3.98 10.85
C LYS A 75 14.96 2.84 11.62
N SER A 76 13.69 3.00 11.98
CA SER A 76 12.92 1.95 12.63
C SER A 76 12.70 0.73 11.72
N MET A 77 12.49 0.97 10.42
CA MET A 77 12.36 -0.10 9.43
C MET A 77 13.70 -0.83 9.19
N GLU A 78 14.81 -0.10 9.12
CA GLU A 78 16.16 -0.67 8.98
C GLU A 78 16.51 -1.60 10.16
N GLN A 79 16.13 -1.23 11.38
CA GLN A 79 16.32 -2.08 12.57
C GLN A 79 15.55 -3.40 12.51
N SER A 80 14.55 -3.53 11.63
CA SER A 80 13.81 -4.78 11.43
C SER A 80 14.43 -5.68 10.36
N VAL A 81 15.49 -5.25 9.66
CA VAL A 81 16.17 -6.03 8.64
C VAL A 81 17.14 -7.00 9.30
N VAL A 82 17.05 -8.28 8.95
CA VAL A 82 17.98 -9.31 9.41
C VAL A 82 19.09 -9.44 8.38
N GLU A 83 20.32 -9.12 8.77
CA GLU A 83 21.50 -9.16 7.88
C GLU A 83 22.29 -10.48 7.96
N ASP A 84 22.03 -11.29 8.98
CA ASP A 84 22.72 -12.56 9.22
C ASP A 84 22.14 -13.67 8.33
N TYR A 85 22.91 -14.14 7.34
CA TYR A 85 22.48 -15.19 6.41
C TYR A 85 22.23 -16.55 7.06
N GLU A 86 22.68 -16.75 8.32
CA GLU A 86 22.43 -17.97 9.09
C GLU A 86 21.10 -17.92 9.87
N ASP A 87 20.49 -16.74 10.00
CA ASP A 87 19.19 -16.57 10.64
C ASP A 87 18.06 -17.10 9.73
N LYS A 88 17.12 -17.84 10.31
CA LYS A 88 15.96 -18.40 9.59
C LYS A 88 15.00 -17.33 9.06
N ALA A 89 15.04 -16.13 9.63
CA ALA A 89 14.25 -14.98 9.22
C ALA A 89 14.99 -14.09 8.19
N TYR A 90 16.24 -14.43 7.85
CA TYR A 90 17.01 -13.74 6.82
C TYR A 90 16.29 -13.78 5.48
N ASP A 91 16.26 -12.63 4.83
CA ASP A 91 15.84 -12.49 3.45
C ASP A 91 16.76 -11.46 2.80
N TYR A 92 17.59 -11.91 1.85
CA TYR A 92 18.53 -11.06 1.12
C TYR A 92 17.85 -9.83 0.51
N TRP A 93 16.58 -9.98 0.11
CA TRP A 93 15.78 -8.93 -0.51
C TRP A 93 15.06 -8.04 0.52
N ASP A 94 15.39 -8.14 1.80
CA ASP A 94 14.71 -7.40 2.88
C ASP A 94 15.23 -5.99 3.14
N GLN A 95 16.28 -5.59 2.41
CA GLN A 95 16.83 -4.25 2.47
C GLN A 95 15.80 -3.18 2.08
N ILE A 96 15.87 -2.04 2.77
CA ILE A 96 15.00 -0.89 2.48
C ILE A 96 15.50 -0.21 1.19
N PRO A 97 14.68 -0.07 0.14
CA PRO A 97 15.09 0.55 -1.10
C PRO A 97 15.48 2.04 -0.91
N PRO A 98 16.45 2.56 -1.67
CA PRO A 98 16.89 3.95 -1.53
C PRO A 98 15.90 4.99 -2.10
N PHE A 99 14.82 4.54 -2.76
CA PHE A 99 13.76 5.40 -3.29
C PHE A 99 12.43 4.64 -3.39
N GLY A 100 11.32 5.36 -3.51
CA GLY A 100 9.99 4.75 -3.69
C GLY A 100 9.50 3.98 -2.46
N VAL A 101 9.91 4.43 -1.27
CA VAL A 101 9.43 3.96 0.03
C VAL A 101 8.44 4.97 0.57
N VAL A 102 7.19 4.57 0.76
CA VAL A 102 6.10 5.47 1.18
C VAL A 102 5.39 4.96 2.42
N GLU A 103 4.82 5.88 3.20
CA GLU A 103 3.89 5.56 4.29
C GLU A 103 2.45 5.85 3.84
N LEU A 104 1.54 4.92 4.16
CA LEU A 104 0.10 5.08 4.07
C LEU A 104 -0.45 5.46 5.45
N TYR A 105 -1.26 6.51 5.50
CA TYR A 105 -1.86 7.01 6.74
C TYR A 105 -3.22 7.67 6.47
N SER A 106 -3.99 7.94 7.54
CA SER A 106 -5.37 8.42 7.48
C SER A 106 -6.24 7.51 6.62
N ILE A 107 -6.16 6.21 6.89
CA ILE A 107 -6.81 5.19 6.07
C ILE A 107 -8.30 5.08 6.42
N GLU A 108 -9.14 5.14 5.40
CA GLU A 108 -10.60 5.06 5.52
C GLU A 108 -11.20 4.12 4.48
N LEU A 109 -12.10 3.23 4.91
CA LEU A 109 -12.89 2.38 4.02
C LEU A 109 -14.37 2.68 4.19
N GLU A 110 -15.03 3.08 3.11
CA GLU A 110 -16.47 3.13 3.01
C GLU A 110 -16.97 1.87 2.29
N ARG A 111 -17.76 1.06 3.00
CA ARG A 111 -18.33 -0.18 2.47
C ARG A 111 -19.83 -0.04 2.27
N GLY A 112 -20.27 -0.21 1.02
CA GLY A 112 -21.68 -0.29 0.66
C GLY A 112 -22.37 -1.49 1.30
N LYS A 113 -23.64 -1.33 1.69
CA LYS A 113 -24.43 -2.36 2.42
C LYS A 113 -24.52 -3.72 1.72
N ARG A 114 -24.31 -3.76 0.40
CA ARG A 114 -24.43 -4.97 -0.42
C ARG A 114 -23.09 -5.60 -0.79
N ALA A 115 -21.97 -4.95 -0.49
CA ALA A 115 -20.65 -5.47 -0.81
C ALA A 115 -20.37 -6.74 0.01
N THR A 116 -20.10 -7.84 -0.67
CA THR A 116 -19.74 -9.12 -0.05
C THR A 116 -18.30 -9.09 0.47
N GLU A 117 -17.93 -10.03 1.34
CA GLU A 117 -16.54 -10.12 1.81
C GLU A 117 -15.56 -10.46 0.69
N ALA A 118 -15.96 -11.31 -0.27
CA ALA A 118 -15.14 -11.66 -1.41
C ALA A 118 -14.81 -10.42 -2.27
N GLU A 119 -15.80 -9.54 -2.47
CA GLU A 119 -15.59 -8.29 -3.21
C GLU A 119 -14.70 -7.30 -2.44
N VAL A 120 -14.85 -7.20 -1.12
CA VAL A 120 -13.94 -6.37 -0.31
C VAL A 120 -12.51 -6.91 -0.40
N LYS A 121 -12.30 -8.22 -0.30
CA LYS A 121 -10.97 -8.83 -0.47
C LYS A 121 -10.40 -8.59 -1.86
N ALA A 122 -11.20 -8.74 -2.91
CA ALA A 122 -10.79 -8.45 -4.28
C ALA A 122 -10.40 -6.98 -4.47
N PHE A 123 -11.15 -6.07 -3.84
CA PHE A 123 -10.85 -4.64 -3.86
C PHE A 123 -9.53 -4.31 -3.14
N PHE A 124 -9.26 -4.92 -1.99
CA PHE A 124 -7.96 -4.77 -1.33
C PHE A 124 -6.82 -5.40 -2.13
N ALA A 125 -7.05 -6.51 -2.83
CA ALA A 125 -6.05 -7.06 -3.75
C ALA A 125 -5.75 -6.11 -4.93
N LEU A 126 -6.75 -5.38 -5.43
CA LEU A 126 -6.55 -4.35 -6.45
C LEU A 126 -5.67 -3.21 -5.91
N ILE A 127 -5.99 -2.70 -4.72
CA ILE A 127 -5.22 -1.65 -4.04
C ILE A 127 -3.78 -2.12 -3.78
N TYR A 128 -3.60 -3.37 -3.38
CA TYR A 128 -2.29 -3.97 -3.18
C TYR A 128 -1.44 -3.94 -4.45
N ASN A 129 -1.99 -4.45 -5.55
CA ASN A 129 -1.30 -4.51 -6.84
C ASN A 129 -0.99 -3.11 -7.37
N PHE A 130 -1.91 -2.17 -7.17
CA PHE A 130 -1.68 -0.77 -7.46
C PHE A 130 -0.47 -0.22 -6.69
N LEU A 131 -0.44 -0.37 -5.37
CA LEU A 131 0.67 0.13 -4.55
C LEU A 131 2.02 -0.50 -4.98
N LEU A 132 2.05 -1.80 -5.23
CA LEU A 132 3.28 -2.50 -5.65
C LEU A 132 3.75 -2.15 -7.07
N LYS A 133 2.83 -1.81 -7.97
CA LYS A 133 3.18 -1.34 -9.32
C LYS A 133 3.91 0.00 -9.25
N HIS A 134 3.53 0.85 -8.30
CA HIS A 134 4.02 2.23 -8.24
C HIS A 134 5.08 2.49 -7.18
N PHE A 135 5.16 1.71 -6.11
CA PHE A 135 6.14 1.87 -5.02
C PHE A 135 6.98 0.60 -4.84
N MET A 136 8.24 0.78 -4.47
CA MET A 136 9.11 -0.36 -4.17
C MET A 136 8.78 -0.97 -2.81
N MET A 137 8.34 -0.11 -1.89
CA MET A 137 7.93 -0.50 -0.56
C MET A 137 6.91 0.49 -0.05
N PHE A 138 5.92 -0.01 0.69
CA PHE A 138 5.02 0.85 1.42
C PHE A 138 4.86 0.36 2.86
N SER A 139 4.62 1.29 3.78
CA SER A 139 4.41 1.01 5.19
C SER A 139 3.11 1.60 5.68
N PHE A 140 2.61 1.08 6.80
CA PHE A 140 1.47 1.63 7.53
C PHE A 140 1.57 1.19 8.99
N ARG A 141 0.97 1.98 9.88
CA ARG A 141 0.95 1.68 11.32
C ARG A 141 -0.27 0.84 11.67
N GLU A 142 -0.18 0.04 12.73
CA GLU A 142 -1.29 -0.83 13.13
C GLU A 142 -2.56 -0.03 13.47
N SER A 143 -2.42 1.17 14.07
CA SER A 143 -3.56 2.05 14.34
C SER A 143 -4.33 2.47 13.09
N GLU A 144 -3.65 2.62 11.94
CA GLU A 144 -4.26 3.06 10.68
C GLU A 144 -5.16 1.98 10.07
N ILE A 145 -4.87 0.71 10.33
CA ILE A 145 -5.54 -0.41 9.65
C ILE A 145 -6.50 -1.19 10.54
N GLN A 146 -6.74 -0.79 11.79
CA GLN A 146 -7.54 -1.60 12.75
C GLN A 146 -8.89 -2.06 12.18
N SER A 147 -9.61 -1.17 11.48
CA SER A 147 -10.94 -1.44 10.91
C SER A 147 -10.92 -2.35 9.67
N ILE A 148 -9.76 -2.50 9.02
CA ILE A 148 -9.59 -3.20 7.74
C ILE A 148 -8.50 -4.27 7.80
N ARG A 149 -7.99 -4.55 9.00
CA ARG A 149 -6.84 -5.41 9.27
C ARG A 149 -7.00 -6.80 8.66
N SER A 150 -8.21 -7.35 8.73
CA SER A 150 -8.55 -8.66 8.16
C SER A 150 -8.48 -8.73 6.63
N TYR A 151 -8.50 -7.58 5.94
CA TYR A 151 -8.39 -7.51 4.48
C TYR A 151 -6.96 -7.22 4.00
N MET A 152 -6.12 -6.61 4.84
CA MET A 152 -4.73 -6.26 4.50
C MET A 152 -3.71 -7.30 5.00
N ILE A 153 -3.93 -7.94 6.15
CA ILE A 153 -2.97 -8.91 6.72
C ILE A 153 -2.93 -10.24 5.96
N ASP A 154 -3.93 -10.53 5.11
CA ASP A 154 -3.86 -11.67 4.19
C ASP A 154 -2.65 -11.56 3.21
N TRP A 155 -1.99 -10.39 3.10
CA TRP A 155 -0.69 -10.22 2.41
C TRP A 155 0.52 -10.81 3.19
N SER A 156 0.27 -11.65 4.20
CA SER A 156 1.23 -12.09 5.23
C SER A 156 2.60 -12.57 4.76
N SER A 157 2.73 -13.14 3.55
CA SER A 157 4.05 -13.53 3.02
C SER A 157 4.96 -12.33 2.71
N CYS A 158 4.38 -11.17 2.39
CA CYS A 158 5.10 -9.95 2.00
C CYS A 158 5.29 -8.96 3.15
N ILE A 159 4.64 -9.18 4.30
CA ILE A 159 4.60 -8.22 5.41
C ILE A 159 5.75 -8.51 6.38
N LYS A 160 6.52 -7.47 6.71
CA LYS A 160 7.45 -7.46 7.85
C LYS A 160 6.98 -6.44 8.89
N THR A 161 7.18 -6.75 10.16
CA THR A 161 6.85 -5.86 11.27
C THR A 161 8.06 -5.06 11.71
N PHE A 162 7.83 -3.85 12.20
CA PHE A 162 8.83 -3.02 12.88
C PHE A 162 8.17 -2.26 14.03
N THR A 163 8.97 -1.66 14.92
CA THR A 163 8.46 -0.80 15.99
C THR A 163 8.89 0.64 15.73
N HIS A 164 7.95 1.57 15.75
CA HIS A 164 8.21 2.99 15.61
C HIS A 164 7.46 3.78 16.67
N ASN A 165 8.17 4.54 17.50
CA ASN A 165 7.59 5.32 18.60
C ASN A 165 6.67 4.50 19.55
N GLY A 166 7.01 3.24 19.79
CA GLY A 166 6.23 2.33 20.64
C GLY A 166 4.99 1.73 19.97
N GLU A 167 4.77 1.99 18.68
CA GLU A 167 3.69 1.43 17.88
C GLU A 167 4.21 0.37 16.90
N ILE A 168 3.41 -0.66 16.64
CA ILE A 168 3.69 -1.66 15.61
C ILE A 168 3.45 -1.03 14.24
N GLY A 169 4.46 -1.09 13.39
CA GLY A 169 4.38 -0.78 11.96
C GLY A 169 4.52 -2.03 11.11
N TYR A 170 3.97 -1.96 9.92
CA TYR A 170 4.08 -2.98 8.89
C TYR A 170 4.75 -2.37 7.67
N ARG A 171 5.69 -3.08 7.07
CA ARG A 171 6.26 -2.75 5.77
C ARG A 171 6.00 -3.89 4.80
N VAL A 172 5.68 -3.52 3.57
CA VAL A 172 5.33 -4.43 2.49
C VAL A 172 6.13 -4.07 1.27
N LYS A 173 6.72 -5.09 0.62
CA LYS A 173 7.56 -4.93 -0.57
C LYS A 173 7.03 -5.79 -1.71
N ASN A 174 7.36 -5.39 -2.92
CA ASN A 174 7.12 -6.25 -4.07
C ASN A 174 8.07 -7.46 -4.00
N PHE A 175 7.56 -8.67 -4.22
CA PHE A 175 8.43 -9.80 -4.51
C PHE A 175 8.97 -9.58 -5.92
N GLY A 176 10.26 -9.25 -6.03
CA GLY A 176 10.97 -9.29 -7.30
C GLY A 176 11.07 -10.70 -7.83
#